data_AF-A0A2G4G018-F1
#
_entry.id   AF-A0A2G4G018-F1
#
_cell.length_a   1.000
_cell.length_b   1.000
_cell.length_c   1.000
_cell.angle_alpha   90.00
_cell.angle_beta   90.00
_cell.angle_gamma   90.00
#
_symmetry.space_group_name_H-M   'P 1'
#
loop_
_entity.id
_entity.type
_entity.pdbx_description
1 polymer ?
#
loop_
_entity_poly.entity_id
_entity_poly.type
_entity_poly.pdbx_seq_one_letter_code
_entity_poly.pdbx_strand_id
1 'polypeptide(L)'
;MNPRSEPLLWLQLVALGAVPLELLGLVLVLAGADPGPLPGLERLLAWAIGALGPAILLWQRPADVCSLLVIQVPIKARSGAQLSLAALQSSLVLKLLMAAGAAALLPLFWWIDQHAALATPLSPLAASPRFVGLLVACPLLAVITWQWQQLIQTIALLSRNPATLPERPPLSLQQLVSQRMSLGLPLLLLNPLLTSQPAASVAGTVAIQPEETAEQAEGTDLDQQVS
;
A
#
# COMPACT_ATOMS: atom_id res chain seq x y z
N MET A 1 13.68 -4.80 -7.46
CA MET A 1 13.02 -5.16 -6.18
C MET A 1 11.78 -5.99 -6.47
N ASN A 2 11.44 -6.95 -5.61
CA ASN A 2 10.22 -7.75 -5.72
C ASN A 2 9.05 -7.03 -5.01
N PRO A 3 7.93 -6.68 -5.69
CA PRO A 3 6.77 -6.05 -5.06
C PRO A 3 6.23 -6.83 -3.86
N ARG A 4 6.39 -8.16 -3.84
CA ARG A 4 5.89 -9.03 -2.77
C ARG A 4 6.59 -8.83 -1.43
N SER A 5 7.73 -8.13 -1.37
CA SER A 5 8.41 -7.83 -0.11
C SER A 5 7.86 -6.57 0.59
N GLU A 6 7.02 -5.77 -0.06
CA GLU A 6 6.46 -4.56 0.56
C GLU A 6 5.24 -4.93 1.43
N PRO A 7 5.30 -4.74 2.76
CA PRO A 7 4.24 -5.18 3.66
C PRO A 7 2.93 -4.40 3.48
N LEU A 8 3.01 -3.12 3.07
CA LEU A 8 1.82 -2.29 2.87
C LEU A 8 0.93 -2.79 1.72
N LEU A 9 1.51 -3.39 0.68
CA LEU A 9 0.73 -4.02 -0.40
C LEU A 9 -0.14 -5.17 0.14
N TRP A 10 0.41 -5.98 1.05
CA TRP A 10 -0.36 -7.05 1.67
C TRP A 10 -1.45 -6.50 2.60
N LEU A 11 -1.13 -5.45 3.36
CA LEU A 11 -2.10 -4.79 4.23
C LEU A 11 -3.26 -4.16 3.42
N GLN A 12 -2.99 -3.65 2.22
CA GLN A 12 -4.03 -3.17 1.29
C GLN A 12 -4.95 -4.29 0.81
N LEU A 13 -4.45 -5.50 0.57
CA LEU A 13 -5.30 -6.65 0.25
C LEU A 13 -6.18 -7.05 1.44
N VAL A 14 -5.64 -7.02 2.67
CA VAL A 14 -6.41 -7.32 3.88
C VAL A 14 -7.51 -6.26 4.10
N ALA A 15 -7.24 -4.99 3.76
CA ALA A 15 -8.22 -3.91 3.85
C ALA A 15 -9.47 -4.15 2.98
N LEU A 16 -9.41 -5.03 1.96
CA LEU A 16 -10.60 -5.47 1.22
C LEU A 16 -11.68 -6.07 2.15
N GLY A 17 -11.27 -6.69 3.26
CA GLY A 17 -12.19 -7.21 4.27
C GLY A 17 -13.04 -6.14 4.96
N ALA A 18 -12.66 -4.85 4.86
CA ALA A 18 -13.44 -3.74 5.39
C ALA A 18 -14.56 -3.27 4.45
N VAL A 19 -14.49 -3.56 3.15
CA VAL A 19 -15.50 -3.10 2.16
C VAL A 19 -16.92 -3.54 2.52
N PRO A 20 -17.19 -4.81 2.92
CA PRO A 20 -18.54 -5.20 3.34
C PRO A 20 -19.06 -4.41 4.53
N LEU A 21 -18.18 -4.02 5.46
CA LEU A 21 -18.54 -3.22 6.62
C LEU A 21 -18.90 -1.79 6.22
N GLU A 22 -18.20 -1.21 5.25
CA GLU A 22 -18.51 0.12 4.70
C GLU A 22 -19.83 0.13 3.93
N LEU A 23 -20.10 -0.92 3.14
CA LEU A 23 -21.37 -1.10 2.46
C LEU A 23 -22.52 -1.28 3.47
N LEU A 24 -22.29 -2.03 4.56
CA LEU A 24 -23.25 -2.12 5.66
C LEU A 24 -23.44 -0.76 6.34
N GLY A 25 -22.37 0.02 6.51
CA GLY A 25 -22.43 1.40 7.00
C GLY A 25 -23.35 2.26 6.14
N LEU A 26 -23.25 2.18 4.81
CA LEU A 26 -24.15 2.86 3.88
C LEU A 26 -25.61 2.42 4.08
N VAL A 27 -25.86 1.11 4.19
CA VAL A 27 -27.20 0.59 4.49
C VAL A 27 -27.75 1.22 5.77
N LEU A 28 -27.00 1.17 6.88
CA LEU A 28 -27.44 1.66 8.19
C LEU A 28 -27.70 3.17 8.21
N VAL A 29 -26.84 3.95 7.56
CA VAL A 29 -26.93 5.42 7.52
C VAL A 29 -28.10 5.89 6.65
N LEU A 30 -28.43 5.15 5.59
CA LEU A 30 -29.56 5.48 4.70
C LEU A 30 -30.90 4.90 5.16
N ALA A 31 -30.87 3.87 6.01
CA ALA A 31 -32.05 3.13 6.45
C ALA A 31 -33.08 3.94 7.23
N GLY A 32 -32.65 5.01 7.90
CA GLY A 32 -33.51 5.88 8.69
C GLY A 32 -34.15 7.02 7.91
N ALA A 33 -33.82 7.18 6.63
CA ALA A 33 -34.17 8.36 5.87
C ALA A 33 -35.40 8.13 4.99
N ASP A 34 -36.48 8.88 5.26
CA ASP A 34 -37.62 8.96 4.33
C ASP A 34 -37.16 9.40 2.93
N PRO A 35 -37.78 8.91 1.84
CA PRO A 35 -37.45 9.36 0.49
C PRO A 35 -37.71 10.86 0.36
N GLY A 36 -36.70 11.60 -0.10
CA GLY A 36 -36.80 13.04 -0.31
C GLY A 36 -37.66 13.40 -1.52
N PRO A 37 -37.88 14.69 -1.80
CA PRO A 37 -38.74 15.14 -2.89
C PRO A 37 -38.24 14.71 -4.27
N LEU A 38 -36.92 14.54 -4.43
CA LEU A 38 -36.27 14.15 -5.69
C LEU A 38 -35.18 13.09 -5.42
N PRO A 39 -35.56 11.84 -5.10
CA PRO A 39 -34.63 10.84 -4.59
C PRO A 39 -33.52 10.50 -5.59
N GLY A 40 -33.80 10.58 -6.89
CA GLY A 40 -32.80 10.36 -7.93
C GLY A 40 -31.73 11.45 -8.00
N LEU A 41 -32.14 12.73 -7.87
CA LEU A 41 -31.21 13.85 -7.88
C LEU A 41 -30.32 13.84 -6.63
N GLU A 42 -30.90 13.56 -5.48
CA GLU A 42 -30.20 13.43 -4.20
C GLU A 42 -29.13 12.34 -4.25
N ARG A 43 -29.46 11.16 -4.81
CA ARG A 43 -28.51 10.07 -5.00
C ARG A 43 -27.37 10.47 -5.94
N LEU A 44 -27.72 11.12 -7.06
CA LEU A 44 -26.73 11.58 -8.04
C LEU A 44 -25.79 12.60 -7.41
N LEU A 45 -26.30 13.54 -6.62
CA LEU A 45 -25.49 14.54 -5.92
C LEU A 45 -24.57 13.90 -4.88
N ALA A 46 -25.11 12.99 -4.05
CA ALA A 46 -24.31 12.27 -3.06
C ALA A 46 -23.22 11.42 -3.71
N TRP A 47 -23.51 10.76 -4.83
CA TRP A 47 -22.50 10.03 -5.61
C TRP A 47 -21.49 10.98 -6.26
N ALA A 48 -21.92 12.12 -6.80
CA ALA A 48 -21.03 13.08 -7.43
C ALA A 48 -20.00 13.63 -6.43
N ILE A 49 -20.45 13.93 -5.21
CA ILE A 49 -19.58 14.44 -4.14
C ILE A 49 -18.76 13.32 -3.50
N GLY A 50 -19.39 12.21 -3.15
CA GLY A 50 -18.79 11.13 -2.37
C GLY A 50 -17.95 10.15 -3.19
N ALA A 51 -18.18 9.98 -4.48
CA ALA A 51 -17.48 9.01 -5.32
C ALA A 51 -16.77 9.65 -6.51
N LEU A 52 -17.50 10.43 -7.31
CA LEU A 52 -16.94 11.01 -8.53
C LEU A 52 -15.87 12.07 -8.23
N GLY A 53 -16.11 12.96 -7.26
CA GLY A 53 -15.14 13.97 -6.82
C GLY A 53 -13.80 13.34 -6.37
N PRO A 54 -13.81 12.40 -5.42
CA PRO A 54 -12.62 11.64 -5.05
C PRO A 54 -11.98 10.90 -6.22
N ALA A 55 -12.77 10.28 -7.11
CA ALA A 55 -12.23 9.60 -8.29
C ALA A 55 -11.51 10.56 -9.25
N ILE A 56 -12.02 11.78 -9.47
CA ILE A 56 -11.36 12.82 -10.27
C ILE A 56 -10.06 13.26 -9.61
N LEU A 57 -10.08 13.51 -8.29
CA LEU A 57 -8.89 13.88 -7.53
C LEU A 57 -7.81 12.81 -7.64
N LEU A 58 -8.20 11.55 -7.50
CA LEU A 58 -7.31 10.42 -7.57
C LEU A 58 -6.88 10.05 -9.00
N TRP A 59 -7.66 10.42 -10.02
CA TRP A 59 -7.22 10.33 -11.41
C TRP A 59 -6.02 11.25 -11.67
N GLN A 60 -6.04 12.45 -11.11
CA GLN A 60 -4.94 13.41 -11.19
C GLN A 60 -3.75 12.95 -10.35
N ARG A 61 -4.00 12.54 -9.11
CA ARG A 61 -2.99 12.06 -8.15
C ARG A 61 -3.40 10.70 -7.58
N PRO A 62 -3.01 9.58 -8.24
CA PRO A 62 -3.31 8.25 -7.75
C PRO A 62 -2.84 8.05 -6.31
N ALA A 63 -3.58 7.24 -5.55
CA ALA A 63 -3.21 6.91 -4.18
C ALA A 63 -1.81 6.24 -4.15
N ASP A 64 -0.94 6.70 -3.27
CA ASP A 64 0.40 6.13 -3.08
C ASP A 64 0.28 4.72 -2.48
N VAL A 65 0.90 3.72 -3.10
CA VAL A 65 0.93 2.33 -2.63
C VAL A 65 1.59 2.18 -1.27
N CYS A 66 2.51 3.07 -0.91
CA CYS A 66 3.14 3.00 0.39
C CYS A 66 2.46 3.94 1.41
N SER A 67 1.17 4.23 1.19
CA SER A 67 0.28 5.04 2.01
C SER A 67 -1.09 4.37 2.05
N LEU A 68 -1.63 4.15 3.24
CA LEU A 68 -3.03 3.80 3.49
C LEU A 68 -3.81 5.08 3.80
N LEU A 69 -5.11 4.97 4.07
CA LEU A 69 -5.90 6.14 4.49
C LEU A 69 -5.41 6.73 5.82
N VAL A 70 -4.99 5.86 6.76
CA VAL A 70 -4.63 6.23 8.14
C VAL A 70 -3.13 6.15 8.40
N ILE A 71 -2.41 5.27 7.70
CA ILE A 71 -1.01 4.96 7.99
C ILE A 71 -0.17 5.22 6.74
N GLN A 72 0.96 5.90 6.88
CA GLN A 72 1.86 6.18 5.76
C GLN A 72 3.30 5.88 6.14
N VAL A 73 4.12 5.37 5.21
CA VAL A 73 5.57 5.43 5.37
C VAL A 73 6.06 6.85 5.01
N PRO A 74 6.79 7.54 5.90
CA PRO A 74 7.14 8.95 5.73
C PRO A 74 7.89 9.19 4.42
N ILE A 75 7.45 10.21 3.66
CA ILE A 75 7.97 10.55 2.33
C ILE A 75 9.49 10.73 2.35
N LYS A 76 10.03 11.36 3.41
CA LYS A 76 11.47 11.60 3.56
C LYS A 76 12.30 10.33 3.79
N ALA A 77 11.69 9.26 4.30
CA ALA A 77 12.33 7.99 4.58
C ALA A 77 12.08 6.93 3.50
N ARG A 78 11.52 7.33 2.35
CA ARG A 78 11.24 6.44 1.22
C ARG A 78 12.54 5.82 0.71
N SER A 79 12.57 4.49 0.65
CA SER A 79 13.69 3.79 0.02
C SER A 79 13.66 4.00 -1.51
N GLY A 80 14.83 3.92 -2.16
CA GLY A 80 14.90 4.02 -3.63
C GLY A 80 14.02 2.99 -4.35
N ALA A 81 13.78 1.84 -3.71
CA ALA A 81 12.94 0.80 -4.26
C ALA A 81 11.43 1.08 -4.09
N GLN A 82 11.01 1.77 -3.02
CA GLN A 82 9.64 2.29 -2.91
C GLN A 82 9.38 3.40 -3.94
N LEU A 83 10.39 4.25 -4.19
CA LEU A 83 10.30 5.30 -5.22
C LEU A 83 10.20 4.72 -6.64
N SER A 84 10.84 3.59 -6.91
CA SER A 84 10.70 2.89 -8.19
C SER A 84 9.34 2.18 -8.31
N LEU A 85 8.82 1.57 -7.24
CA LEU A 85 7.43 1.04 -7.22
C LEU A 85 6.39 2.12 -7.54
N ALA A 86 6.52 3.30 -6.93
CA ALA A 86 5.62 4.42 -7.18
C ALA A 86 5.63 4.87 -8.66
N ALA A 87 6.76 4.75 -9.35
CA ALA A 87 6.90 5.08 -10.77
C ALA A 87 6.10 4.12 -11.68
N LEU A 88 5.83 2.89 -11.24
CA LEU A 88 5.16 1.86 -12.05
C LEU A 88 3.63 1.99 -12.11
N GLN A 89 3.03 2.82 -11.25
CA GLN A 89 1.57 3.01 -11.12
C GLN A 89 0.95 3.96 -12.15
N SER A 90 1.76 4.56 -13.04
CA SER A 90 1.30 5.63 -13.94
C SER A 90 0.60 5.15 -15.22
N SER A 91 0.10 3.91 -15.28
CA SER A 91 -0.47 3.36 -16.52
C SER A 91 -1.91 3.82 -16.74
N LEU A 92 -2.25 4.15 -17.99
CA LEU A 92 -3.59 4.62 -18.37
C LEU A 92 -4.65 3.54 -18.10
N VAL A 93 -4.33 2.27 -18.41
CA VAL A 93 -5.21 1.12 -18.15
C VAL A 93 -5.59 1.05 -16.67
N LEU A 94 -4.64 1.27 -15.77
CA LEU A 94 -4.89 1.27 -14.34
C LEU A 94 -5.79 2.43 -13.93
N LYS A 95 -5.55 3.64 -14.48
CA LYS A 95 -6.41 4.80 -14.23
C LYS A 95 -7.85 4.55 -14.68
N LEU A 96 -8.06 3.97 -15.85
CA LEU A 96 -9.39 3.64 -16.35
C LEU A 96 -10.08 2.61 -15.46
N LEU A 97 -9.38 1.56 -15.05
CA LEU A 97 -9.92 0.54 -14.15
C LEU A 97 -10.26 1.11 -12.76
N MET A 98 -9.44 2.04 -12.27
CA MET A 98 -9.72 2.78 -11.04
C MET A 98 -10.96 3.67 -11.17
N ALA A 99 -11.12 4.40 -12.29
CA ALA A 99 -12.28 5.25 -12.55
C ALA A 99 -13.58 4.42 -12.72
N ALA A 100 -13.47 3.23 -13.30
CA ALA A 100 -14.60 2.32 -13.47
C ALA A 100 -15.27 1.94 -12.14
N GLY A 101 -14.50 1.85 -11.05
CA GLY A 101 -15.07 1.58 -9.71
C GLY A 101 -15.99 2.68 -9.23
N ALA A 102 -15.62 3.95 -9.45
CA ALA A 102 -16.49 5.08 -9.10
C ALA A 102 -17.78 5.08 -9.93
N ALA A 103 -17.70 4.77 -11.23
CA ALA A 103 -18.88 4.63 -12.07
C ALA A 103 -19.78 3.47 -11.64
N ALA A 104 -19.20 2.32 -11.30
CA ALA A 104 -19.91 1.15 -10.78
C ALA A 104 -20.55 1.39 -9.40
N LEU A 105 -20.01 2.32 -8.62
CA LEU A 105 -20.54 2.67 -7.30
C LEU A 105 -21.91 3.35 -7.40
N LEU A 106 -22.24 4.04 -8.51
CA LEU A 106 -23.55 4.68 -8.69
C LEU A 106 -24.72 3.67 -8.68
N PRO A 107 -24.77 2.67 -9.58
CA PRO A 107 -25.85 1.69 -9.56
C PRO A 107 -25.89 0.88 -8.26
N LEU A 108 -24.73 0.58 -7.66
CA LEU A 108 -24.66 -0.10 -6.36
C LEU A 108 -25.27 0.75 -5.24
N PHE A 109 -24.86 2.02 -5.14
CA PHE A 109 -25.40 2.96 -4.15
C PHE A 109 -26.91 3.15 -4.33
N TRP A 110 -27.36 3.24 -5.58
CA TRP A 110 -28.78 3.34 -5.93
C TRP A 110 -29.57 2.10 -5.50
N TRP A 111 -28.99 0.91 -5.66
CA TRP A 111 -29.57 -0.33 -5.17
C TRP A 111 -29.62 -0.36 -3.64
N ILE A 112 -28.51 -0.05 -2.97
CA ILE A 112 -28.43 0.01 -1.50
C ILE A 112 -29.49 0.96 -0.93
N ASP A 113 -29.60 2.18 -1.44
CA ASP A 113 -30.56 3.18 -0.92
C ASP A 113 -32.02 2.71 -1.06
N GLN A 114 -32.37 1.95 -2.11
CA GLN A 114 -33.71 1.39 -2.27
C GLN A 114 -34.03 0.28 -1.25
N HIS A 115 -33.02 -0.48 -0.83
CA HIS A 115 -33.17 -1.59 0.10
C HIS A 115 -32.85 -1.22 1.54
N ALA A 116 -32.32 -0.02 1.79
CA ALA A 116 -31.85 0.42 3.10
C ALA A 116 -32.98 0.42 4.16
N ALA A 117 -34.22 0.70 3.77
CA ALA A 117 -35.38 0.69 4.67
C ALA A 117 -35.60 -0.67 5.38
N LEU A 118 -35.03 -1.77 4.88
CA LEU A 118 -35.06 -3.06 5.57
C LEU A 118 -34.28 -3.03 6.89
N ALA A 119 -33.31 -2.13 7.02
CA ALA A 119 -32.46 -1.97 8.19
C ALA A 119 -32.88 -0.79 9.08
N THR A 120 -34.05 -0.16 8.87
CA THR A 120 -34.55 0.96 9.69
C THR A 120 -34.44 0.71 11.20
N PRO A 121 -34.82 -0.46 11.78
CA PRO A 121 -34.72 -0.67 13.23
C PRO A 121 -33.28 -0.68 13.77
N LEU A 122 -32.28 -0.82 12.91
CA LEU A 122 -30.86 -0.82 13.26
C LEU A 122 -30.18 0.51 12.93
N SER A 123 -30.90 1.46 12.33
CA SER A 123 -30.31 2.72 11.87
C SER A 123 -29.96 3.64 13.05
N PRO A 124 -28.70 4.08 13.18
CA PRO A 124 -28.32 5.10 14.16
C PRO A 124 -28.89 6.48 13.83
N LEU A 125 -29.42 6.66 12.61
CA LEU A 125 -29.94 7.92 12.08
C LEU A 125 -31.46 7.88 11.84
N ALA A 126 -32.18 6.95 12.48
CA ALA A 126 -33.63 6.77 12.30
C ALA A 126 -34.48 8.03 12.55
N ALA A 127 -34.01 8.94 13.41
CA ALA A 127 -34.70 10.21 13.71
C ALA A 127 -34.11 11.41 12.94
N SER A 128 -33.16 11.18 12.04
CA SER A 128 -32.45 12.25 11.32
C SER A 128 -33.08 12.53 9.96
N PRO A 129 -33.00 13.76 9.46
CA PRO A 129 -33.46 14.07 8.12
C PRO A 129 -32.58 13.36 7.07
N ARG A 130 -33.18 12.99 5.93
CA ARG A 130 -32.49 12.32 4.82
C ARG A 130 -31.17 12.96 4.42
N PHE A 131 -31.13 14.29 4.39
CA PHE A 131 -29.93 15.05 4.06
C PHE A 131 -28.73 14.66 4.94
N VAL A 132 -28.94 14.43 6.24
CA VAL A 132 -27.86 14.01 7.15
C VAL A 132 -27.36 12.61 6.78
N GLY A 133 -28.26 11.68 6.48
CA GLY A 133 -27.90 10.34 5.99
C GLY A 133 -27.05 10.41 4.72
N LEU A 134 -27.47 11.19 3.73
CA LEU A 134 -26.71 11.39 2.49
C LEU A 134 -25.34 12.06 2.73
N LEU A 135 -25.28 13.05 3.62
CA LEU A 135 -24.03 13.73 3.96
C LEU A 135 -23.03 12.78 4.62
N VAL A 136 -23.50 11.88 5.49
CA VAL A 136 -22.67 10.84 6.12
C VAL A 136 -22.32 9.73 5.13
N ALA A 137 -23.16 9.44 4.14
CA ALA A 137 -22.85 8.50 3.07
C ALA A 137 -21.70 8.98 2.16
N CYS A 138 -21.56 10.29 1.94
CA CYS A 138 -20.49 10.86 1.11
C CYS A 138 -19.06 10.41 1.53
N PRO A 139 -18.62 10.55 2.79
CA PRO A 139 -17.30 10.07 3.20
C PRO A 139 -17.17 8.55 3.12
N LEU A 140 -18.23 7.76 3.37
CA LEU A 140 -18.21 6.30 3.17
C LEU A 140 -17.93 5.95 1.70
N LEU A 141 -18.63 6.60 0.77
CA LEU A 141 -18.38 6.44 -0.67
C LEU A 141 -16.94 6.83 -1.04
N ALA A 142 -16.39 7.87 -0.40
CA ALA A 142 -15.03 8.34 -0.68
C ALA A 142 -13.99 7.32 -0.19
N VAL A 143 -14.22 6.70 0.97
CA VAL A 143 -13.36 5.63 1.50
C VAL A 143 -13.43 4.40 0.60
N ILE A 144 -14.61 3.95 0.18
CA ILE A 144 -14.77 2.82 -0.75
C ILE A 144 -14.02 3.11 -2.06
N THR A 145 -14.14 4.34 -2.59
CA THR A 145 -13.44 4.77 -3.80
C THR A 145 -11.92 4.74 -3.62
N TRP A 146 -11.42 5.19 -2.47
CA TRP A 146 -10.00 5.11 -2.12
C TRP A 146 -9.50 3.66 -2.06
N GLN A 147 -10.24 2.78 -1.38
CA GLN A 147 -9.89 1.36 -1.24
C GLN A 147 -9.90 0.65 -2.58
N TRP A 148 -10.88 0.93 -3.44
CA TRP A 148 -10.92 0.41 -4.81
C TRP A 148 -9.63 0.73 -5.57
N GLN A 149 -9.16 1.97 -5.49
CA GLN A 149 -7.91 2.34 -6.16
C GLN A 149 -6.70 1.59 -5.61
N GLN A 150 -6.58 1.52 -4.28
CA GLN A 150 -5.47 0.82 -3.64
C GLN A 150 -5.48 -0.67 -4.00
N LEU A 151 -6.64 -1.31 -4.03
CA LEU A 151 -6.80 -2.70 -4.45
C LEU A 151 -6.32 -2.92 -5.88
N ILE A 152 -6.79 -2.11 -6.81
CA ILE A 152 -6.45 -2.24 -8.23
C ILE A 152 -4.95 -2.04 -8.45
N GLN A 153 -4.35 -1.03 -7.81
CA GLN A 153 -2.90 -0.81 -7.87
C GLN A 153 -2.11 -1.97 -7.24
N THR A 154 -2.58 -2.50 -6.12
CA THR A 154 -1.95 -3.60 -5.40
C THR A 154 -1.93 -4.87 -6.22
N ILE A 155 -3.09 -5.28 -6.75
CA ILE A 155 -3.22 -6.43 -7.63
C ILE A 155 -2.31 -6.26 -8.84
N ALA A 156 -2.36 -5.09 -9.50
CA ALA A 156 -1.53 -4.82 -10.67
C ALA A 156 -0.02 -4.91 -10.39
N LEU A 157 0.45 -4.54 -9.19
CA LEU A 157 1.86 -4.65 -8.81
C LEU A 157 2.24 -6.08 -8.40
N LEU A 158 1.41 -6.77 -7.63
CA LEU A 158 1.68 -8.14 -7.18
C LEU A 158 1.60 -9.18 -8.32
N SER A 159 0.81 -8.90 -9.35
CA SER A 159 0.72 -9.71 -10.57
C SER A 159 1.92 -9.55 -11.51
N ARG A 160 2.80 -8.56 -11.32
CA ARG A 160 3.99 -8.40 -12.17
C ARG A 160 5.06 -9.42 -11.80
N ASN A 161 5.73 -9.94 -12.84
CA ASN A 161 6.90 -10.77 -12.65
C ASN A 161 8.11 -9.87 -12.29
N PRO A 162 8.79 -10.09 -11.15
CA PRO A 162 9.93 -9.27 -10.75
C PRO A 162 11.11 -9.34 -11.73
N ALA A 163 11.25 -10.41 -12.51
CA ALA A 163 12.34 -10.60 -13.47
C ALA A 163 12.18 -9.76 -14.75
N THR A 164 10.96 -9.33 -15.07
CA THR A 164 10.64 -8.56 -16.30
C THR A 164 10.14 -7.16 -15.99
N LEU A 165 10.40 -6.65 -14.77
CA LEU A 165 10.01 -5.31 -14.41
C LEU A 165 10.78 -4.31 -15.29
N PRO A 166 10.08 -3.37 -15.95
CA PRO A 166 10.76 -2.34 -16.71
C PRO A 166 11.63 -1.53 -15.76
N GLU A 167 12.91 -1.37 -16.11
CA GLU A 167 13.80 -0.44 -15.42
C GLU A 167 13.28 0.97 -15.62
N ARG A 168 12.45 1.42 -14.68
CA ARG A 168 11.96 2.79 -14.63
C ARG A 168 12.77 3.55 -13.61
N PRO A 169 13.29 4.75 -13.94
CA PRO A 169 13.99 5.55 -12.96
C PRO A 169 13.09 5.82 -11.76
N PRO A 170 13.62 5.76 -10.53
CA PRO A 170 12.85 6.05 -9.33
C PRO A 170 12.35 7.50 -9.37
N LEU A 171 11.12 7.72 -8.88
CA LEU A 171 10.58 9.07 -8.73
C LEU A 171 11.44 9.88 -7.74
N SER A 172 11.66 11.16 -8.03
CA SER A 172 12.20 12.06 -7.01
C SER A 172 11.15 12.35 -5.93
N LEU A 173 11.57 12.78 -4.74
CA LEU A 173 10.63 13.11 -3.67
C LEU A 173 9.65 14.23 -4.07
N GLN A 174 10.11 15.22 -4.83
CA GLN A 174 9.26 16.30 -5.34
C GLN A 174 8.24 15.79 -6.35
N GLN A 175 8.63 14.85 -7.21
CA GLN A 175 7.71 14.19 -8.14
C GLN A 175 6.70 13.33 -7.39
N LEU A 176 7.11 12.63 -6.32
CA LEU A 176 6.19 11.84 -5.50
C LEU A 176 5.10 12.72 -4.88
N VAL A 177 5.48 13.83 -4.23
CA VAL A 177 4.53 14.77 -3.59
C VAL A 177 3.57 15.40 -4.60
N SER A 178 4.03 15.68 -5.82
CA SER A 178 3.19 16.31 -6.85
C SER A 178 2.29 15.32 -7.60
N GLN A 179 2.73 14.07 -7.76
CA GLN A 179 2.04 13.08 -8.61
C GLN A 179 1.23 12.03 -7.81
N ARG A 180 1.43 11.92 -6.51
CA ARG A 180 0.76 10.91 -5.68
C ARG A 180 0.02 11.54 -4.52
N MET A 181 -1.15 10.99 -4.24
CA MET A 181 -1.89 11.33 -3.04
C MET A 181 -1.44 10.39 -1.93
N SER A 182 -0.82 10.95 -0.91
CA SER A 182 -0.32 10.19 0.23
C SER A 182 -0.96 10.72 1.50
N LEU A 183 -1.92 9.97 2.02
CA LEU A 183 -2.68 10.28 3.23
C LEU A 183 -2.22 9.42 4.39
N GLY A 184 -2.48 9.87 5.61
CA GLY A 184 -2.21 9.11 6.82
C GLY A 184 -1.09 9.67 7.67
N LEU A 185 -1.01 9.13 8.88
CA LEU A 185 0.00 9.46 9.87
C LEU A 185 1.31 8.75 9.49
N PRO A 186 2.43 9.49 9.44
CA PRO A 186 3.72 8.88 9.14
C PRO A 186 4.10 7.92 10.26
N LEU A 187 4.40 6.67 9.88
CA LEU A 187 4.99 5.69 10.78
C LEU A 187 6.27 6.28 11.37
N LEU A 188 6.41 6.16 12.69
CA LEU A 188 7.63 6.51 13.40
C LEU A 188 8.72 5.51 13.03
N LEU A 189 9.38 5.76 11.91
CA LEU A 189 10.60 5.05 11.54
C LEU A 189 11.74 5.71 12.33
N LEU A 190 12.14 5.04 13.42
CA LEU A 190 13.36 5.39 14.13
C LEU A 190 14.54 5.22 13.18
N ASN A 191 15.43 6.22 13.12
CA ASN A 191 16.66 6.07 12.35
C ASN A 191 17.42 4.84 12.89
N PRO A 192 17.95 3.97 12.01
CA PRO A 192 18.80 2.89 12.45
C PRO A 192 19.95 3.50 13.25
N LEU A 193 20.21 2.96 14.43
CA LEU A 193 21.35 3.39 15.24
C LEU A 193 22.59 3.18 14.41
N LEU A 194 23.31 4.26 14.12
CA LEU A 194 24.62 4.21 13.51
C LEU A 194 25.58 3.65 14.56
N THR A 195 25.59 2.33 14.73
CA THR A 195 26.73 1.69 15.37
C THR A 195 27.91 1.90 14.45
N SER A 196 28.81 2.79 14.85
CA SER A 196 30.18 2.85 14.35
C SER A 196 30.82 1.51 14.68
N GLN A 197 30.52 0.47 13.91
CA GLN A 197 31.26 -0.78 14.00
C GLN A 197 32.66 -0.40 13.50
N PRO A 198 33.68 -0.40 14.38
CA PRO A 198 35.02 -0.10 13.92
C PRO A 198 35.30 -1.07 12.78
N ALA A 199 35.71 -0.50 11.63
CA ALA A 199 36.18 -1.30 10.52
C ALA A 199 37.09 -2.36 11.13
N ALA A 200 36.74 -3.63 10.94
CA ALA A 200 37.64 -4.72 11.29
C ALA A 200 38.96 -4.32 10.65
N SER A 201 39.93 -3.95 11.49
CA SER A 201 41.27 -3.70 11.02
C SER A 201 41.61 -4.91 10.21
N VAL A 202 41.95 -4.69 8.94
CA VAL A 202 42.53 -5.72 8.09
C VAL A 202 43.93 -5.96 8.66
N ALA A 203 43.98 -6.47 9.89
CA ALA A 203 45.16 -6.96 10.54
C ALA A 203 45.41 -8.31 9.86
N GLY A 204 46.22 -8.23 8.80
CA GLY A 204 46.94 -9.32 8.17
C GLY A 204 46.15 -10.62 8.04
N THR A 205 45.76 -10.93 6.81
CA THR A 205 45.82 -12.33 6.35
C THR A 205 47.28 -12.79 6.48
N VAL A 206 47.70 -13.17 7.69
CA VAL A 206 48.82 -14.09 7.86
C VAL A 206 48.27 -15.40 7.34
N ALA A 207 48.67 -15.70 6.11
CA ALA A 207 48.46 -17.00 5.49
C ALA A 207 49.05 -18.05 6.43
N ILE A 208 48.19 -18.82 7.10
CA ILE A 208 48.61 -20.07 7.71
C ILE A 208 48.65 -21.07 6.55
N GLN A 209 49.77 -21.07 5.81
CA GLN A 209 50.14 -22.19 4.96
C GLN A 209 50.62 -23.31 5.88
N PRO A 210 50.13 -24.56 5.73
CA PRO A 210 50.75 -25.70 6.37
C PRO A 210 52.00 -26.07 5.57
N GLU A 211 53.16 -25.57 5.99
CA GLU A 211 54.45 -26.01 5.48
C GLU A 211 55.08 -26.95 6.53
N GLU A 212 54.69 -28.22 6.49
CA GLU A 212 55.44 -29.29 7.14
C GLU A 212 56.00 -30.16 6.00
N THR A 213 57.21 -29.84 5.55
CA THR A 213 57.97 -30.70 4.63
C THR A 213 59.45 -30.58 4.96
N ALA A 214 59.95 -31.70 5.50
CA ALA A 214 61.29 -32.24 5.30
C ALA A 214 62.49 -31.36 5.72
N GLU A 215 62.91 -31.52 6.98
CA GLU A 215 64.33 -31.48 7.31
C GLU A 215 64.94 -32.82 6.87
N GLN A 216 65.69 -32.80 5.77
CA GLN A 216 66.34 -33.96 5.18
C GLN A 216 67.86 -33.78 5.20
N ALA A 217 68.55 -34.88 5.48
CA ALA A 217 69.98 -35.15 5.26
C ALA A 217 70.95 -34.54 6.31
N GLU A 218 72.00 -35.18 6.82
CA GLU A 218 72.63 -36.50 6.61
C GLU A 218 73.87 -36.50 7.54
N GLY A 219 74.18 -37.62 8.22
CA GLY A 219 75.28 -37.64 9.19
C GLY A 219 75.56 -38.98 9.87
N THR A 220 75.86 -39.99 9.05
CA THR A 220 77.00 -40.93 9.21
C THR A 220 77.18 -41.68 10.55
N ASP A 221 76.83 -42.98 10.48
CA ASP A 221 77.73 -44.13 10.74
C ASP A 221 78.28 -44.39 12.15
N LEU A 222 78.46 -45.68 12.43
CA LEU A 222 79.29 -46.26 13.50
C LEU A 222 78.72 -46.25 14.94
N ASP A 223 78.10 -47.36 15.33
CA ASP A 223 78.60 -48.15 16.46
C ASP A 223 78.02 -49.57 16.44
N GLN A 224 78.71 -50.42 15.68
CA GLN A 224 78.98 -51.77 16.13
C GLN A 224 79.78 -51.71 17.45
N GLN A 225 79.52 -52.67 18.33
CA GLN A 225 80.30 -53.02 19.53
C GLN A 225 80.15 -52.09 20.74
N VAL A 226 79.59 -52.62 21.83
CA VAL A 226 80.32 -52.95 23.07
C VAL A 226 79.33 -53.50 24.11
N SER A 227 79.52 -54.80 24.40
CA SER A 227 79.30 -55.55 25.65
C SER A 227 77.91 -55.71 26.24
#